data_AF-A0A7X9AE93-F1
#
_entry.id   AF-A0A7X9AE93-F1
#
_cell.length_a   1.000
_cell.length_b   1.000
_cell.length_c   1.000
_cell.angle_alpha   90.00
_cell.angle_beta   90.00
_cell.angle_gamma   90.00
#
_symmetry.space_group_name_H-M   'P 1'
#
loop_
_entity.id
_entity.type
_entity.pdbx_description
1 polymer ?
#
loop_
_entity_poly.entity_id
_entity_poly.type
_entity_poly.pdbx_seq_one_letter_code
_entity_poly.pdbx_strand_id
1 'polypeptide(L)'
;AKKVKKESEEKAIGLAKKDLVSISKELNKALGLNPAIDIKGTPEELVEKINEAAALLVPEDELTEKTVDGLKTLGIDLPIPEDEEPELEEDEDVPEDEEEPEDDEGPEDEDEEPAPVKKPQKHPIPAPKKKEDKAPAKEKKDKDPAPAKKKATTIHRIGCVSLILKDLKKKSISIPDLIDQAGALYEQKGGKPNQNESKASVLKALIVLEYYGVVAVEGDTVKVI
;
A
#
# COMPACT_ATOMS: atom_id res chain seq x y z
N ALA A 1 13.80 -38.65 -18.98
CA ALA A 1 13.91 -37.50 -19.91
C ALA A 1 13.26 -36.21 -19.38
N LYS A 2 12.05 -36.24 -18.79
CA LYS A 2 11.37 -35.03 -18.27
C LYS A 2 12.07 -34.32 -17.09
N LYS A 3 12.77 -35.05 -16.22
CA LYS A 3 13.44 -34.47 -15.04
C LYS A 3 14.66 -33.60 -15.40
N VAL A 4 15.43 -34.04 -16.40
CA VAL A 4 16.67 -33.38 -16.82
C VAL A 4 16.43 -32.05 -17.54
N LYS A 5 15.28 -31.88 -18.21
CA LYS A 5 14.95 -30.64 -18.93
C LYS A 5 14.46 -29.52 -18.00
N LYS A 6 13.78 -29.89 -16.90
CA LYS A 6 13.29 -28.95 -15.90
C LYS A 6 14.45 -28.28 -15.14
N GLU A 7 15.45 -29.06 -14.76
CA GLU A 7 16.67 -28.55 -14.10
C GLU A 7 17.53 -27.64 -15.00
N SER A 8 17.46 -27.75 -16.33
CA SER A 8 18.25 -26.90 -17.23
C SER A 8 17.61 -25.53 -17.50
N GLU A 9 16.28 -25.41 -17.45
CA GLU A 9 15.58 -24.12 -17.58
C GLU A 9 15.53 -23.36 -16.25
N GLU A 10 15.29 -24.04 -15.11
CA GLU A 10 15.32 -23.41 -13.78
C GLU A 10 16.72 -22.83 -13.45
N LYS A 11 17.79 -23.44 -13.97
CA LYS A 11 19.17 -22.99 -13.74
C LYS A 11 19.58 -21.78 -14.59
N ALA A 12 18.86 -21.47 -15.67
CA ALA A 12 19.13 -20.29 -16.49
C ALA A 12 18.36 -19.05 -15.98
N ILE A 13 17.24 -19.26 -15.30
CA ILE A 13 16.29 -18.21 -14.89
C ILE A 13 16.49 -17.80 -13.42
N GLY A 14 17.17 -18.60 -12.61
CA GLY A 14 17.51 -18.26 -11.22
C GLY A 14 16.39 -18.44 -10.20
N LEU A 15 15.15 -18.72 -10.64
CA LEU A 15 13.96 -18.95 -9.80
C LEU A 15 13.14 -20.15 -10.27
N ALA A 16 12.44 -20.81 -9.34
CA ALA A 16 11.51 -21.87 -9.68
C ALA A 16 10.21 -21.30 -10.26
N LYS A 17 9.53 -22.08 -11.12
CA LYS A 17 8.24 -21.65 -11.72
C LYS A 17 7.19 -21.27 -10.66
N LYS A 18 7.22 -21.90 -9.49
CA LYS A 18 6.30 -21.59 -8.39
C LYS A 18 6.50 -20.16 -7.87
N ASP A 19 7.74 -19.74 -7.73
CA ASP A 19 8.09 -18.41 -7.23
C ASP A 19 7.70 -17.34 -8.27
N LEU A 20 7.98 -17.59 -9.55
CA LEU A 20 7.54 -16.72 -10.66
C LEU A 20 6.02 -16.53 -10.67
N VAL A 21 5.25 -17.59 -10.41
CA VAL A 21 3.79 -17.51 -10.31
C VAL A 21 3.36 -16.69 -9.09
N SER A 22 4.00 -16.87 -7.94
CA SER A 22 3.72 -16.08 -6.74
C SER A 22 3.98 -14.59 -6.97
N ILE A 23 5.15 -14.26 -7.51
CA ILE A 23 5.55 -12.90 -7.89
C ILE A 23 4.53 -12.31 -8.87
N SER A 24 4.15 -13.06 -9.92
CA SER A 24 3.18 -12.59 -10.91
C SER A 24 1.80 -12.28 -10.31
N LYS A 25 1.31 -13.12 -9.39
CA LYS A 25 0.04 -12.87 -8.69
C LYS A 25 0.10 -11.61 -7.85
N GLU A 26 1.21 -11.41 -7.16
CA GLU A 26 1.42 -10.24 -6.32
C GLU A 26 1.53 -8.96 -7.14
N LEU A 27 2.30 -8.97 -8.24
CA LEU A 27 2.39 -7.85 -9.16
C LEU A 27 1.03 -7.51 -9.78
N ASN A 28 0.25 -8.51 -10.18
CA ASN A 28 -1.12 -8.28 -10.68
C ASN A 28 -2.00 -7.58 -9.64
N LYS A 29 -1.86 -7.96 -8.35
CA LYS A 29 -2.64 -7.38 -7.25
C LYS A 29 -2.16 -5.97 -6.89
N ALA A 30 -0.84 -5.76 -6.81
CA ALA A 30 -0.24 -4.49 -6.44
C ALA A 30 -0.46 -3.43 -7.52
N LEU A 31 -0.23 -3.78 -8.79
CA LEU A 31 -0.29 -2.84 -9.91
C LEU A 31 -1.67 -2.79 -10.59
N GLY A 32 -2.57 -3.73 -10.31
CA GLY A 32 -3.88 -3.80 -10.94
C GLY A 32 -3.82 -3.94 -12.47
N LEU A 33 -2.85 -4.72 -12.97
CA LEU A 33 -2.54 -4.84 -14.40
C LEU A 33 -3.76 -5.29 -15.21
N ASN A 34 -4.02 -4.61 -16.33
CA ASN A 34 -5.05 -4.98 -17.29
C ASN A 34 -4.52 -4.86 -18.73
N PRO A 35 -4.22 -5.98 -19.43
CA PRO A 35 -4.42 -7.36 -19.00
C PRO A 35 -3.45 -7.82 -17.91
N ALA A 36 -3.90 -8.75 -17.06
CA ALA A 36 -3.08 -9.36 -16.02
C ALA A 36 -1.97 -10.26 -16.59
N ILE A 37 -0.88 -10.43 -15.84
CA ILE A 37 0.16 -11.42 -16.13
C ILE A 37 -0.45 -12.82 -16.08
N ASP A 38 -0.29 -13.57 -17.18
CA ASP A 38 -0.80 -14.93 -17.29
C ASP A 38 0.09 -15.92 -16.54
N ILE A 39 -0.37 -16.32 -15.36
CA ILE A 39 0.31 -17.28 -14.47
C ILE A 39 0.40 -18.71 -15.05
N LYS A 40 -0.35 -19.03 -16.10
CA LYS A 40 -0.30 -20.36 -16.75
C LYS A 40 0.81 -20.46 -17.79
N GLY A 41 1.46 -19.35 -18.13
CA GLY A 41 2.53 -19.25 -19.11
C GLY A 41 3.77 -20.11 -18.82
N THR A 42 4.68 -20.13 -19.79
CA THR A 42 6.01 -20.70 -19.64
C THR A 42 6.85 -19.84 -18.69
N PRO A 43 7.89 -20.39 -18.03
CA PRO A 43 8.73 -19.61 -17.11
C PRO A 43 9.40 -18.42 -17.81
N GLU A 44 9.75 -18.54 -19.09
CA GLU A 44 10.32 -17.46 -19.90
C GLU A 44 9.33 -16.31 -20.09
N GLU A 45 8.07 -16.61 -20.47
CA GLU A 45 7.02 -15.59 -20.62
C GLU A 45 6.66 -14.91 -19.29
N LEU A 46 6.71 -15.67 -18.18
CA LEU A 46 6.50 -15.10 -16.85
C LEU A 46 7.59 -14.09 -16.52
N VAL A 47 8.86 -14.43 -16.74
CA VAL A 47 9.99 -13.53 -16.47
C VAL A 47 9.90 -12.26 -17.31
N GLU A 48 9.58 -12.36 -18.60
CA GLU A 48 9.43 -11.19 -19.47
C GLU A 48 8.34 -10.25 -18.97
N LYS A 49 7.15 -10.77 -18.67
CA LYS A 49 6.04 -9.97 -18.13
C LYS A 49 6.30 -9.44 -16.72
N ILE A 50 6.99 -10.21 -15.88
CA ILE A 50 7.42 -9.76 -14.55
C ILE A 50 8.39 -8.59 -14.68
N ASN A 51 9.34 -8.63 -15.62
CA ASN A 51 10.25 -7.51 -15.88
C ASN A 51 9.50 -6.25 -16.35
N GLU A 52 8.56 -6.40 -17.29
CA GLU A 52 7.74 -5.29 -17.77
C GLU A 52 6.89 -4.67 -16.64
N ALA A 53 6.25 -5.52 -15.82
CA ALA A 53 5.46 -5.07 -14.69
C ALA A 53 6.34 -4.43 -13.61
N ALA A 54 7.52 -4.99 -13.34
CA ALA A 54 8.41 -4.45 -12.34
C ALA A 54 8.97 -3.08 -12.72
N ALA A 55 9.07 -2.76 -14.01
CA ALA A 55 9.40 -1.40 -14.46
C ALA A 55 8.30 -0.36 -14.15
N LEU A 56 7.07 -0.81 -13.85
CA LEU A 56 5.96 0.05 -13.44
C LEU A 56 5.86 0.20 -11.92
N LEU A 57 6.65 -0.55 -11.15
CA LEU A 57 6.63 -0.47 -9.70
C LEU A 57 7.10 0.90 -9.22
N VAL A 58 6.35 1.45 -8.27
CA VAL A 58 6.72 2.64 -7.51
C VAL A 58 7.06 2.24 -6.07
N PRO A 59 7.89 3.02 -5.36
CA PRO A 59 8.26 2.73 -3.96
C PRO A 59 7.07 2.71 -2.99
N GLU A 60 5.91 3.22 -3.41
CA GLU A 60 4.67 3.18 -2.65
C GLU A 60 3.88 1.88 -2.82
N ASP A 61 4.28 1.02 -3.77
CA ASP A 61 3.63 -0.27 -3.99
C ASP A 61 3.97 -1.25 -2.87
N GLU A 62 2.93 -1.84 -2.28
CA GLU A 62 3.06 -2.82 -1.21
C GLU A 62 3.38 -4.19 -1.83
N LEU A 63 4.66 -4.57 -1.79
CA LEU A 63 5.15 -5.89 -2.14
C LEU A 63 5.69 -6.61 -0.91
N THR A 64 5.55 -7.93 -0.88
CA THR A 64 6.18 -8.80 0.10
C THR A 64 7.68 -8.88 -0.15
N GLU A 65 8.44 -9.07 0.93
CA GLU A 65 9.89 -9.25 0.90
C GLU A 65 10.29 -10.34 -0.09
N LYS A 66 9.59 -11.48 -0.07
CA LYS A 66 9.81 -12.61 -1.01
C LYS A 66 9.71 -12.19 -2.48
N THR A 67 8.78 -11.30 -2.80
CA THR A 67 8.62 -10.80 -4.18
C THR A 67 9.72 -9.80 -4.53
N VAL A 68 10.11 -8.94 -3.59
CA VAL A 68 11.26 -8.03 -3.78
C VAL A 68 12.56 -8.83 -4.00
N ASP A 69 12.83 -9.85 -3.18
CA ASP A 69 13.99 -10.73 -3.32
C ASP A 69 13.95 -11.55 -4.63
N GLY A 70 12.77 -12.01 -5.02
CA GLY A 70 12.56 -12.66 -6.31
C GLY A 70 12.88 -11.72 -7.49
N LEU A 71 12.43 -10.48 -7.44
CA LEU A 71 12.72 -9.47 -8.47
C LEU A 71 14.22 -9.12 -8.52
N LYS A 72 14.87 -8.97 -7.36
CA LYS A 72 16.34 -8.80 -7.26
C LYS A 72 17.09 -9.97 -7.87
N THR A 73 16.65 -11.21 -7.63
CA THR A 73 17.24 -12.43 -8.19
C THR A 73 17.13 -12.46 -9.73
N LEU A 74 16.07 -11.86 -10.29
CA LEU A 74 15.91 -11.67 -11.73
C LEU A 74 16.77 -10.53 -12.32
N GLY A 75 17.53 -9.82 -11.49
CA GLY A 75 18.35 -8.68 -11.90
C GLY A 75 17.56 -7.40 -12.12
N ILE A 76 16.36 -7.30 -11.56
CA ILE A 76 15.52 -6.10 -11.65
C ILE A 76 15.94 -5.15 -10.53
N ASP A 77 16.49 -4.01 -10.93
CA ASP A 77 16.89 -2.95 -10.01
C ASP A 77 15.63 -2.16 -9.60
N LEU A 78 15.10 -2.49 -8.43
CA LEU A 78 13.94 -1.80 -7.87
C LEU A 78 14.42 -0.52 -7.17
N PRO A 79 13.74 0.62 -7.36
CA PRO A 79 14.04 1.87 -6.65
C PRO A 79 13.54 1.82 -5.19
N ILE A 80 13.76 0.70 -4.51
CA ILE A 80 13.42 0.48 -3.11
C ILE A 80 14.73 0.66 -2.32
N PRO A 81 14.77 1.53 -1.29
CA PRO A 81 15.98 1.75 -0.51
C PRO A 81 16.51 0.43 0.06
N GLU A 82 17.80 0.14 -0.20
CA GLU A 82 18.56 -1.04 0.24
C GLU A 82 18.81 -1.04 1.76
N ASP A 83 17.75 -1.09 2.57
CA ASP A 83 17.91 -1.36 4.01
C ASP A 83 17.55 -2.83 4.28
N GLU A 84 18.58 -3.57 4.69
CA GLU A 84 18.62 -4.99 5.10
C GLU A 84 18.70 -6.03 3.95
N GLU A 85 19.91 -6.56 3.72
CA GLU A 85 20.12 -7.93 3.24
C GLU A 85 19.62 -8.91 4.32
N PRO A 86 18.59 -9.73 4.07
CA PRO A 86 18.34 -10.89 4.93
C PRO A 86 19.35 -11.99 4.57
N GLU A 87 20.10 -12.45 5.58
CA GLU A 87 20.82 -13.72 5.52
C GLU A 87 19.82 -14.84 5.15
N LEU A 88 20.19 -15.64 4.14
CA LEU A 88 19.43 -16.81 3.70
C LEU A 88 19.26 -17.81 4.86
N GLU A 89 18.14 -17.74 5.58
CA GLU A 89 17.65 -18.89 6.35
C GLU A 89 16.91 -19.83 5.39
N GLU A 90 17.62 -20.89 4.98
CA GLU A 90 17.00 -22.16 4.64
C GLU A 90 16.22 -22.65 5.88
N ASP A 91 14.87 -22.65 5.87
CA ASP A 91 14.07 -23.84 6.20
C ASP A 91 12.54 -23.65 6.10
N GLU A 92 11.89 -24.81 5.93
CA GLU A 92 10.55 -25.19 6.42
C GLU A 92 9.28 -24.74 5.68
N ASP A 93 8.88 -25.62 4.74
CA ASP A 93 7.58 -26.31 4.72
C ASP A 93 6.38 -25.52 5.28
N VAL A 94 5.74 -24.72 4.41
CA VAL A 94 4.40 -24.20 4.66
C VAL A 94 3.41 -25.08 3.88
N PRO A 95 2.40 -25.67 4.54
CA PRO A 95 1.52 -26.68 3.96
C PRO A 95 0.70 -26.13 2.79
N GLU A 96 0.46 -27.01 1.81
CA GLU A 96 -0.50 -26.85 0.71
C GLU A 96 -1.86 -26.39 1.26
N ASP A 97 -2.21 -25.12 1.01
CA ASP A 97 -3.60 -24.70 0.98
C ASP A 97 -4.01 -24.69 -0.50
N GLU A 98 -4.51 -25.85 -0.94
CA GLU A 98 -5.29 -26.03 -2.17
C GLU A 98 -6.61 -25.26 -2.03
N GLU A 99 -6.60 -23.94 -2.15
CA GLU A 99 -7.81 -23.23 -2.55
C GLU A 99 -7.97 -23.38 -4.06
N GLU A 100 -8.77 -24.39 -4.44
CA GLU A 100 -9.43 -24.47 -5.74
C GLU A 100 -10.11 -23.13 -6.04
N PRO A 101 -9.82 -22.46 -7.16
CA PRO A 101 -10.67 -21.38 -7.61
C PRO A 101 -11.99 -22.00 -8.09
N GLU A 102 -13.06 -21.80 -7.30
CA GLU A 102 -14.42 -21.91 -7.81
C GLU A 102 -14.58 -20.93 -8.98
N ASP A 103 -14.70 -21.56 -10.13
CA ASP A 103 -15.34 -21.11 -11.36
C ASP A 103 -16.61 -20.28 -11.07
N ASP A 104 -16.60 -19.00 -11.42
CA ASP A 104 -17.83 -18.28 -11.75
C ASP A 104 -17.58 -17.49 -13.05
N GLU A 105 -17.58 -18.26 -14.15
CA GLU A 105 -17.88 -17.75 -15.49
C GLU A 105 -19.29 -17.14 -15.49
N GLY A 106 -19.38 -15.82 -15.34
CA GLY A 106 -20.53 -15.03 -15.75
C GLY A 106 -20.27 -14.42 -17.13
N PRO A 107 -21.03 -14.77 -18.19
CA PRO A 107 -20.67 -14.50 -19.57
C PRO A 107 -20.79 -13.03 -19.96
N GLU A 108 -19.90 -12.66 -20.89
CA GLU A 108 -20.03 -11.51 -21.79
C GLU A 108 -21.41 -11.51 -22.46
N ASP A 109 -22.09 -10.37 -22.43
CA ASP A 109 -23.13 -10.04 -23.40
C ASP A 109 -22.83 -8.59 -23.87
N GLU A 110 -22.13 -8.51 -25.00
CA GLU A 110 -22.22 -7.40 -25.95
C GLU A 110 -23.70 -7.27 -26.37
N ASP A 111 -24.31 -6.09 -26.26
CA ASP A 111 -24.61 -5.26 -27.43
C ASP A 111 -25.49 -4.03 -27.11
N GLU A 112 -25.28 -3.01 -27.95
CA GLU A 112 -26.24 -1.99 -28.41
C GLU A 112 -26.68 -0.79 -27.54
N GLU A 113 -25.97 0.31 -27.85
CA GLU A 113 -26.45 1.64 -28.26
C GLU A 113 -26.83 2.75 -27.25
N PRO A 114 -26.41 4.01 -27.54
CA PRO A 114 -26.59 5.17 -26.67
C PRO A 114 -27.81 6.03 -27.05
N ALA A 115 -28.54 6.54 -26.05
CA ALA A 115 -29.41 7.71 -26.26
C ALA A 115 -29.63 8.52 -24.96
N PRO A 116 -29.95 9.82 -25.06
CA PRO A 116 -29.43 10.82 -24.13
C PRO A 116 -30.51 11.60 -23.32
N VAL A 117 -30.03 12.32 -22.29
CA VAL A 117 -30.61 13.52 -21.62
C VAL A 117 -31.88 13.34 -20.77
N LYS A 118 -31.82 13.66 -19.46
CA LYS A 118 -32.51 14.84 -18.84
C LYS A 118 -32.37 14.92 -17.30
N LYS A 119 -31.81 16.08 -16.91
CA LYS A 119 -31.87 16.93 -15.70
C LYS A 119 -32.87 16.64 -14.54
N PRO A 120 -32.59 17.21 -13.34
CA PRO A 120 -33.01 16.72 -12.03
C PRO A 120 -34.36 17.27 -11.56
N GLN A 121 -35.05 16.53 -10.68
CA GLN A 121 -36.22 17.04 -9.95
C GLN A 121 -36.05 16.92 -8.43
N LYS A 122 -36.36 18.06 -7.79
CA LYS A 122 -36.46 18.34 -6.36
C LYS A 122 -37.66 17.63 -5.73
N HIS A 123 -37.56 17.50 -4.39
CA HIS A 123 -38.58 17.62 -3.33
C HIS A 123 -38.62 16.39 -2.40
N PRO A 124 -39.04 16.53 -1.13
CA PRO A 124 -38.70 17.58 -0.16
C PRO A 124 -38.40 17.01 1.24
N ILE A 125 -37.86 17.87 2.11
CA ILE A 125 -37.66 17.70 3.55
C ILE A 125 -39.01 17.46 4.26
N PRO A 126 -39.06 16.59 5.29
CA PRO A 126 -39.90 16.87 6.45
C PRO A 126 -39.09 16.86 7.76
N ALA A 127 -39.20 17.95 8.51
CA ALA A 127 -38.91 18.02 9.94
C ALA A 127 -40.25 18.28 10.70
N PRO A 128 -40.27 18.37 12.03
CA PRO A 128 -40.27 17.28 13.00
C PRO A 128 -41.58 17.28 13.83
N LYS A 129 -41.93 16.17 14.52
CA LYS A 129 -42.97 16.17 15.57
C LYS A 129 -42.46 15.56 16.88
N LYS A 130 -42.47 16.40 17.93
CA LYS A 130 -42.33 16.10 19.37
C LYS A 130 -43.66 15.59 19.96
N LYS A 131 -43.57 14.65 20.91
CA LYS A 131 -44.24 14.57 22.25
C LYS A 131 -43.97 13.15 22.81
N GLU A 132 -43.23 13.00 23.92
CA GLU A 132 -43.71 12.92 25.33
C GLU A 132 -44.77 11.80 25.51
N ASP A 133 -44.74 10.85 26.45
CA ASP A 133 -43.96 10.58 27.68
C ASP A 133 -44.37 9.16 28.17
N LYS A 134 -43.44 8.35 28.72
CA LYS A 134 -43.59 7.51 29.94
C LYS A 134 -42.54 6.39 30.05
N ALA A 135 -41.75 6.47 31.11
CA ALA A 135 -40.90 5.41 31.65
C ALA A 135 -41.73 4.29 32.36
N PRO A 136 -41.13 3.14 32.74
CA PRO A 136 -40.32 3.13 33.96
C PRO A 136 -38.99 2.35 33.89
N ALA A 137 -38.05 2.89 34.66
CA ALA A 137 -36.87 2.33 35.33
C ALA A 137 -36.48 0.85 35.10
N LYS A 138 -35.22 0.66 34.66
CA LYS A 138 -34.34 -0.43 35.11
C LYS A 138 -32.93 0.09 35.35
N GLU A 139 -32.30 -0.53 36.33
CA GLU A 139 -31.26 -0.01 37.22
C GLU A 139 -29.94 0.43 36.58
N LYS A 140 -29.33 1.38 37.28
CA LYS A 140 -27.98 1.90 37.12
C LYS A 140 -26.96 0.77 37.20
N LYS A 141 -26.13 0.64 36.17
CA LYS A 141 -24.79 0.08 36.28
C LYS A 141 -23.85 1.20 35.91
N ASP A 142 -23.08 1.68 36.87
CA ASP A 142 -22.04 2.69 36.71
C ASP A 142 -21.15 2.31 35.51
N LYS A 143 -21.36 3.02 34.39
CA LYS A 143 -20.39 3.08 33.31
C LYS A 143 -19.49 4.25 33.65
N ASP A 144 -18.21 3.97 33.80
CA ASP A 144 -17.14 4.95 33.82
C ASP A 144 -17.41 6.08 32.81
N PRO A 145 -17.05 7.34 33.13
CA PRO A 145 -17.22 8.44 32.21
C PRO A 145 -16.51 8.09 30.90
N ALA A 146 -17.31 7.97 29.83
CA ALA A 146 -16.80 7.72 28.49
C ALA A 146 -15.64 8.70 28.21
N PRO A 147 -14.48 8.22 27.73
CA PRO A 147 -13.33 9.09 27.50
C PRO A 147 -13.76 10.22 26.57
N ALA A 148 -13.49 11.45 27.01
CA ALA A 148 -13.83 12.67 26.29
C ALA A 148 -13.47 12.51 24.81
N LYS A 149 -14.46 12.73 23.92
CA LYS A 149 -14.25 12.70 22.46
C LYS A 149 -13.06 13.60 22.14
N LYS A 150 -11.92 12.99 21.79
CA LYS A 150 -10.72 13.71 21.39
C LYS A 150 -11.11 14.66 20.26
N LYS A 151 -10.74 15.93 20.38
CA LYS A 151 -11.00 16.95 19.34
C LYS A 151 -10.47 16.40 18.03
N ALA A 152 -11.28 16.45 16.97
CA ALA A 152 -10.85 16.03 15.64
C ALA A 152 -9.58 16.80 15.27
N THR A 153 -8.53 16.07 14.87
CA THR A 153 -7.28 16.67 14.41
C THR A 153 -7.55 17.51 13.17
N THR A 154 -7.13 18.77 13.21
CA THR A 154 -7.25 19.68 12.05
C THR A 154 -6.11 19.49 11.03
N ILE A 155 -5.07 18.74 11.41
CA ILE A 155 -3.87 18.53 10.59
C ILE A 155 -3.57 17.04 10.46
N HIS A 156 -3.22 16.61 9.25
CA HIS A 156 -2.74 15.26 8.95
C HIS A 156 -1.22 15.15 9.18
N ARG A 157 -0.69 13.94 9.37
CA ARG A 157 0.75 13.69 9.57
C ARG A 157 1.62 14.24 8.43
N ILE A 158 1.19 14.07 7.18
CA ILE A 158 1.85 14.68 6.01
C ILE A 158 1.92 16.21 6.16
N GLY A 159 0.87 16.84 6.68
CA GLY A 159 0.87 18.28 6.95
C GLY A 159 1.85 18.69 8.06
N CYS A 160 2.08 17.83 9.06
CA CYS A 160 3.12 18.06 10.07
C CYS A 160 4.52 18.09 9.45
N VAL A 161 4.81 17.21 8.48
CA VAL A 161 6.09 17.19 7.75
C VAL A 161 6.33 18.52 7.04
N SER A 162 5.33 19.02 6.31
CA SER A 162 5.45 20.31 5.62
C SER A 162 5.73 21.49 6.57
N LEU A 163 5.17 21.47 7.79
CA LEU A 163 5.45 22.50 8.80
C LEU A 163 6.89 22.43 9.30
N ILE A 164 7.39 21.24 9.59
CA ILE A 164 8.77 21.03 10.05
C ILE A 164 9.76 21.48 8.97
N LEU A 165 9.55 21.06 7.72
CA LEU A 165 10.39 21.44 6.59
C LEU A 165 10.36 22.96 6.32
N LYS A 166 9.20 23.60 6.49
CA LYS A 166 9.08 25.06 6.37
C LYS A 166 9.94 25.80 7.41
N ASP A 167 10.09 25.24 8.61
CA ASP A 167 10.86 25.85 9.70
C ASP A 167 12.38 25.56 9.60
N LEU A 168 12.79 24.56 8.80
CA LEU A 168 14.19 24.15 8.66
C LEU A 168 15.09 25.17 7.93
N LYS A 169 14.54 26.14 7.18
CA LYS A 169 15.28 27.26 6.54
C LYS A 169 16.63 26.84 5.90
N LYS A 170 16.62 25.79 5.07
CA LYS A 170 17.80 25.21 4.36
C LYS A 170 18.78 24.38 5.21
N LYS A 171 18.42 24.04 6.45
CA LYS A 171 19.14 23.02 7.23
C LYS A 171 18.72 21.63 6.79
N SER A 172 19.59 20.66 7.05
CA SER A 172 19.27 19.25 6.92
C SER A 172 18.66 18.69 8.21
N ILE A 173 17.85 17.65 8.08
CA ILE A 173 17.29 16.86 9.18
C ILE A 173 17.41 15.38 8.83
N SER A 174 17.64 14.51 9.80
CA SER A 174 17.63 13.07 9.55
C SER A 174 16.18 12.58 9.33
N ILE A 175 16.00 11.53 8.53
CA ILE A 175 14.67 10.91 8.34
C ILE A 175 14.10 10.40 9.67
N PRO A 176 14.86 9.69 10.53
CA PRO A 176 14.36 9.30 11.86
C PRO A 176 13.90 10.48 12.71
N ASP A 177 14.68 11.56 12.78
CA ASP A 177 14.30 12.75 13.56
C ASP A 177 13.06 13.43 12.98
N LEU A 178 12.92 13.43 11.65
CA LEU A 178 11.75 13.99 10.98
C LEU A 178 10.49 13.17 11.29
N ILE A 179 10.60 11.84 11.36
CA ILE A 179 9.50 10.94 11.75
C ILE A 179 9.05 11.23 13.18
N ASP A 180 10.00 11.30 14.11
CA ASP A 180 9.71 11.57 15.52
C ASP A 180 9.09 12.96 15.71
N GLN A 181 9.65 13.98 15.06
CA GLN A 181 9.11 15.34 15.13
C GLN A 181 7.71 15.44 14.52
N ALA A 182 7.45 14.77 13.39
CA ALA A 182 6.14 14.77 12.75
C ALA A 182 5.08 14.03 13.60
N GLY A 183 5.45 12.90 14.19
CA GLY A 183 4.61 12.14 15.12
C GLY A 183 4.27 12.96 16.37
N ALA A 184 5.28 13.53 17.02
CA ALA A 184 5.10 14.37 18.20
C ALA A 184 4.23 15.61 17.90
N LEU A 185 4.45 16.26 16.75
CA LEU A 185 3.65 17.41 16.33
C LEU A 185 2.18 17.01 16.07
N TYR A 186 1.94 15.83 15.48
CA TYR A 186 0.59 15.33 15.25
C TYR A 186 -0.15 15.01 16.56
N GLU A 187 0.53 14.37 17.51
CA GLU A 187 -0.01 14.09 18.85
C GLU A 187 -0.34 15.38 19.61
N GLN A 188 0.55 16.38 19.56
CA GLN A 188 0.32 17.69 20.15
C GLN A 188 -0.95 18.37 19.60
N LYS A 189 -1.30 18.10 18.35
CA LYS A 189 -2.49 18.63 17.66
C LYS A 189 -3.76 17.81 17.91
N GLY A 190 -3.70 16.82 18.81
CA GLY A 190 -4.82 15.97 19.21
C GLY A 190 -4.86 14.62 18.52
N GLY A 191 -3.82 14.26 17.77
CA GLY A 191 -3.69 13.00 17.06
C GLY A 191 -3.54 11.80 17.98
N LYS A 192 -3.85 10.61 17.47
CA LYS A 192 -3.48 9.36 18.14
C LYS A 192 -2.01 9.03 17.85
N PRO A 193 -1.22 8.65 18.87
CA PRO A 193 0.14 8.17 18.65
C PRO A 193 0.13 6.94 17.75
N ASN A 194 0.96 6.95 16.71
CA ASN A 194 1.22 5.81 15.83
C ASN A 194 2.49 6.11 15.02
N GLN A 195 3.58 5.45 15.38
CA GLN A 195 4.89 5.66 14.75
C GLN A 195 4.96 5.10 13.34
N ASN A 196 4.37 3.92 13.09
CA ASN A 196 4.36 3.32 11.75
C ASN A 196 3.64 4.22 10.73
N GLU A 197 2.54 4.84 11.15
CA GLU A 197 1.80 5.79 10.31
C GLU A 197 2.58 7.11 10.11
N SER A 198 3.36 7.54 11.10
CA SER A 198 4.26 8.69 10.96
C SER A 198 5.39 8.39 9.97
N LYS A 199 6.03 7.22 10.06
CA LYS A 199 7.04 6.74 9.09
C LYS A 199 6.48 6.75 7.67
N ALA A 200 5.35 6.06 7.45
CA ALA A 200 4.71 5.99 6.15
C ALA A 200 4.34 7.39 5.61
N SER A 201 3.80 8.27 6.47
CA SER A 201 3.44 9.63 6.06
C SER A 201 4.66 10.49 5.68
N VAL A 202 5.77 10.33 6.39
CA VAL A 202 7.02 11.06 6.11
C VAL A 202 7.61 10.61 4.79
N LEU A 203 7.72 9.29 4.56
CA LEU A 203 8.26 8.76 3.30
C LEU A 203 7.45 9.24 2.08
N LYS A 204 6.12 9.14 2.14
CA LYS A 204 5.24 9.65 1.07
C LYS A 204 5.39 11.15 0.84
N ALA A 205 5.50 11.93 1.92
CA ALA A 205 5.72 13.37 1.81
C ALA A 205 7.07 13.70 1.17
N LEU A 206 8.13 12.97 1.51
CA LEU A 206 9.46 13.17 0.95
C LEU A 206 9.51 12.84 -0.53
N ILE A 207 8.97 11.69 -0.95
CA ILE A 207 8.87 11.30 -2.37
C ILE A 207 8.25 12.43 -3.18
N VAL A 208 7.06 12.90 -2.77
CA VAL A 208 6.35 13.97 -3.48
C VAL A 208 7.18 15.26 -3.48
N LEU A 209 7.72 15.69 -2.33
CA LEU A 209 8.46 16.95 -2.23
C LEU A 209 9.78 16.94 -2.99
N GLU A 210 10.41 15.77 -3.15
CA GLU A 210 11.61 15.58 -3.96
C GLU A 210 11.28 15.69 -5.46
N TYR A 211 10.18 15.06 -5.92
CA TYR A 211 9.69 15.25 -7.29
C TYR A 211 9.39 16.72 -7.64
N TYR A 212 8.92 17.50 -6.66
CA TYR A 212 8.71 18.95 -6.84
C TYR A 212 9.98 19.79 -6.68
N GLY A 213 11.13 19.18 -6.37
CA GLY A 213 12.39 19.88 -6.16
C GLY A 213 12.38 20.81 -4.93
N VAL A 214 11.51 20.54 -3.95
CA VAL A 214 11.43 21.32 -2.70
C VAL A 214 12.45 20.82 -1.69
N VAL A 215 12.73 19.52 -1.71
CA VAL A 215 13.74 18.87 -0.87
C VAL A 215 14.67 18.01 -1.73
N ALA A 216 15.87 17.75 -1.22
CA ALA A 216 16.77 16.72 -1.68
C ALA A 216 16.93 15.69 -0.56
N VAL A 217 16.81 14.41 -0.91
CA VAL A 217 17.09 13.30 0.01
C VAL A 217 18.48 12.75 -0.32
N GLU A 218 19.38 12.78 0.67
CA GLU A 218 20.76 12.31 0.58
C GLU A 218 20.97 11.25 1.66
N GLY A 219 20.81 9.97 1.28
CA GLY A 219 20.78 8.85 2.23
C GLY A 219 19.69 9.05 3.29
N ASP A 220 20.07 9.02 4.56
CA ASP A 220 19.17 9.25 5.70
C ASP A 220 18.89 10.72 6.03
N THR A 221 19.26 11.64 5.15
CA THR A 221 19.17 13.09 5.42
C THR A 221 18.30 13.80 4.40
N VAL A 222 17.44 14.69 4.88
CA VAL A 222 16.57 15.54 4.06
C VAL A 222 17.04 16.97 4.16
N LYS A 223 17.19 17.64 3.01
CA LYS A 223 17.58 19.05 2.92
C LYS A 223 16.57 19.84 2.09
N VAL A 224 16.12 20.98 2.61
CA VAL A 224 15.23 21.90 1.87
C VAL A 224 16.05 22.77 0.92
N ILE A 225 15.63 22.86 -0.35
CA ILE A 225 16.33 23.55 -1.45
C ILE A 225 16.02 25.05 -1.46
#